data_AF-A0A1Y3SDF0-F1
#
_entry.id   AF-A0A1Y3SDF0-F1
#
_cell.length_a   1.000
_cell.length_b   1.000
_cell.length_c   1.000
_cell.angle_alpha   90.00
_cell.angle_beta   90.00
_cell.angle_gamma   90.00
#
_symmetry.space_group_name_H-M   'P 1'
#
loop_
_entity.id
_entity.type
_entity.pdbx_description
1 polymer ?
#
loop_
_entity_poly.entity_id
_entity_poly.type
_entity_poly.pdbx_seq_one_letter_code
_entity_poly.pdbx_strand_id
1 'polypeptide(L)'
;MDGGRTIDKNGAINVNKIQRKPWSFTIVFDEAKAVRHGYSLDALYDHVGKIAESFGNVRIGRGSWQAKDVQSNHSAQPVALCCLCEQKWVMENVKSWTTYEDERPNGEDYLQLLRRHRPYLICAE
;
A
#
# COMPACT_ATOMS: atom_id res chain seq x y z
N MET A 1 -6.17 -18.23 -26.38
CA MET A 1 -5.94 -19.57 -25.80
C MET A 1 -6.96 -19.75 -24.70
N ASP A 2 -7.76 -20.78 -24.86
CA ASP A 2 -9.03 -21.03 -24.17
C ASP A 2 -8.76 -21.48 -22.73
N GLY A 3 -9.39 -20.81 -21.76
CA GLY A 3 -9.28 -21.14 -20.34
C GLY A 3 -10.06 -22.41 -20.05
N GLY A 4 -9.40 -23.56 -20.14
CA GLY A 4 -9.99 -24.88 -19.97
C GLY A 4 -10.73 -25.01 -18.63
N ARG A 5 -12.06 -25.11 -18.70
CA ARG A 5 -12.91 -25.51 -17.56
C ARG A 5 -12.73 -27.00 -17.33
N THR A 6 -12.27 -27.38 -16.15
CA THR A 6 -12.32 -28.78 -15.69
C THR A 6 -13.51 -28.94 -14.75
N ILE A 7 -14.40 -29.88 -15.08
CA ILE A 7 -15.59 -30.24 -14.30
C ILE A 7 -15.20 -31.43 -13.41
N ASP A 8 -15.46 -31.35 -12.10
CA ASP A 8 -15.23 -32.48 -11.21
C ASP A 8 -16.37 -33.52 -11.29
N LYS A 9 -16.15 -34.70 -10.68
CA LYS A 9 -17.03 -35.87 -10.85
C LYS A 9 -18.46 -35.69 -10.32
N ASN A 10 -18.77 -34.56 -9.68
CA ASN A 10 -20.08 -34.26 -9.08
C ASN A 10 -20.81 -33.10 -9.75
N GLY A 11 -20.34 -32.60 -10.91
CA GLY A 11 -21.01 -31.52 -11.64
C GLY A 11 -20.98 -30.16 -10.93
N ALA A 12 -20.15 -30.01 -9.89
CA ALA A 12 -19.93 -28.74 -9.25
C ALA A 12 -18.88 -27.96 -10.05
N ILE A 13 -19.18 -26.70 -10.34
CA ILE A 13 -18.18 -25.77 -10.86
C ILE A 13 -17.20 -25.54 -9.71
N ASN A 14 -16.04 -26.20 -9.76
CA ASN A 14 -14.96 -25.95 -8.81
C ASN A 14 -14.30 -24.62 -9.23
N VAL A 15 -14.96 -23.51 -8.88
CA VAL A 15 -14.33 -22.20 -8.91
C VAL A 15 -13.21 -22.31 -7.89
N ASN A 16 -11.96 -22.50 -8.36
CA ASN A 16 -10.78 -22.26 -7.54
C ASN A 16 -10.99 -20.87 -6.92
N LYS A 17 -11.43 -20.83 -5.65
CA LYS A 17 -11.53 -19.59 -4.89
C LYS A 17 -10.09 -19.14 -4.68
N ILE A 18 -9.59 -18.37 -5.63
CA ILE A 18 -8.34 -17.64 -5.51
C ILE A 18 -8.41 -16.96 -4.15
N GLN A 19 -7.50 -17.33 -3.24
CA GLN A 19 -7.40 -16.70 -1.94
C GLN A 19 -6.89 -15.27 -2.14
N ARG A 20 -7.82 -14.35 -2.38
CA ARG A 20 -7.52 -12.92 -2.38
C ARG A 20 -7.00 -12.55 -1.00
N LYS A 21 -5.88 -11.84 -0.96
CA LYS A 21 -5.33 -11.29 0.28
C LYS A 21 -5.81 -9.85 0.43
N PRO A 22 -6.00 -9.36 1.66
CA PRO A 22 -6.24 -7.94 1.87
C PRO A 22 -5.05 -7.14 1.32
N TRP A 23 -5.33 -6.08 0.59
CA TRP A 23 -4.30 -5.25 -0.03
C TRP A 23 -3.45 -4.61 1.07
N SER A 24 -2.15 -4.51 0.85
CA SER A 24 -1.23 -3.90 1.81
C SER A 24 -0.31 -2.91 1.13
N PHE A 25 0.34 -2.07 1.93
CA PHE A 25 1.42 -1.23 1.46
C PHE A 25 2.53 -1.20 2.50
N THR A 26 3.74 -0.95 2.02
CA THR A 26 4.91 -0.68 2.84
C THR A 26 5.51 0.66 2.45
N ILE A 27 5.79 1.50 3.44
CA ILE A 27 6.48 2.77 3.29
C ILE A 27 7.74 2.74 4.16
N VAL A 28 8.85 3.22 3.61
CA VAL A 28 10.13 3.32 4.29
C VAL A 28 10.60 4.75 4.22
N PHE A 29 10.94 5.33 5.36
CA PHE A 29 11.51 6.67 5.44
C PHE A 29 13.04 6.63 5.41
N ASP A 30 13.62 7.66 4.78
CA ASP A 30 15.04 7.94 4.79
C ASP A 30 15.42 8.61 6.11
N GLU A 31 16.29 7.96 6.88
CA GLU A 31 16.69 8.44 8.21
C GLU A 31 17.44 9.78 8.16
N ALA A 32 18.31 9.98 7.15
CA ALA A 32 19.05 11.23 7.02
C ALA A 32 18.14 12.39 6.64
N LYS A 33 17.12 12.16 5.80
CA LYS A 33 16.07 13.17 5.53
C LYS A 33 15.23 13.43 6.78
N ALA A 34 14.80 12.37 7.48
CA ALA A 34 14.00 12.49 8.70
C ALA A 34 14.71 13.35 9.76
N VAL A 35 15.99 13.08 10.04
CA VAL A 35 16.79 13.86 10.98
C VAL A 35 16.94 15.31 10.53
N ARG A 36 17.23 15.57 9.25
CA ARG A 36 17.33 16.94 8.70
C ARG A 36 16.03 17.73 8.85
N HIS A 37 14.89 17.05 8.75
CA HIS A 37 13.57 17.64 8.92
C HIS A 37 13.04 17.60 10.37
N GLY A 38 13.85 17.14 11.34
CA GLY A 38 13.51 17.15 12.76
C GLY A 38 12.56 16.04 13.22
N TYR A 39 12.47 14.94 12.47
CA TYR A 39 11.63 13.79 12.80
C TYR A 39 12.45 12.59 13.30
N SER A 40 11.88 11.83 14.25
CA SER A 40 12.29 10.45 14.47
C SER A 40 11.52 9.52 13.50
N LEU A 41 12.12 8.39 13.14
CA LEU A 41 11.46 7.40 12.29
C LEU A 41 10.16 6.87 12.94
N ASP A 42 10.16 6.67 14.26
CA ASP A 42 8.97 6.21 14.98
C ASP A 42 7.82 7.22 14.89
N ALA A 43 8.10 8.51 15.06
CA ALA A 43 7.08 9.55 14.92
C ALA A 43 6.48 9.57 13.51
N LEU A 44 7.31 9.42 12.46
CA LEU A 44 6.83 9.35 11.09
C LEU A 44 5.91 8.14 10.88
N TYR A 45 6.32 6.95 11.33
CA TYR A 45 5.49 5.77 11.21
C TYR A 45 4.20 5.88 12.03
N ASP A 46 4.22 6.48 13.22
CA ASP A 46 3.03 6.71 14.02
C ASP A 46 2.05 7.68 13.34
N HIS A 47 2.56 8.71 12.66
CA HIS A 47 1.73 9.61 11.85
C HIS A 47 1.13 8.90 10.64
N VAL A 48 1.87 8.00 9.97
CA VAL A 48 1.31 7.14 8.93
C VAL A 48 0.18 6.29 9.50
N GLY A 49 0.39 5.68 10.68
CA GLY A 49 -0.61 4.85 11.35
C GLY A 49 -1.91 5.60 11.62
N LYS A 50 -1.84 6.81 12.20
CA LYS A 50 -3.02 7.65 12.46
C LYS A 50 -3.87 7.88 11.20
N ILE A 51 -3.24 8.10 10.05
CA ILE A 51 -3.96 8.30 8.78
C ILE A 51 -4.46 6.96 8.23
N ALA A 52 -3.58 5.97 8.06
CA ALA A 52 -3.92 4.69 7.45
C ALA A 52 -5.04 3.95 8.21
N GLU A 53 -4.96 3.97 9.55
CA GLU A 53 -5.90 3.26 10.42
C GLU A 53 -7.27 3.95 10.47
N SER A 54 -7.33 5.29 10.30
CA SER A 54 -8.60 6.02 10.18
C SER A 54 -9.41 5.62 8.94
N PHE A 55 -8.75 5.07 7.92
CA PHE A 55 -9.38 4.55 6.70
C PHE A 55 -9.57 3.03 6.73
N GLY A 56 -9.38 2.37 7.88
CA GLY A 56 -9.66 0.94 8.02
C GLY A 56 -8.50 0.01 7.60
N ASN A 57 -7.28 0.55 7.49
CA ASN A 57 -6.08 -0.29 7.45
C ASN A 57 -5.68 -0.69 8.88
N VAL A 58 -5.00 -1.83 9.01
CA VAL A 58 -4.41 -2.32 10.26
C VAL A 58 -2.90 -2.37 10.11
N ARG A 59 -2.18 -1.93 11.14
CA ARG A 59 -0.72 -2.03 11.16
C ARG A 59 -0.30 -3.49 11.30
N ILE A 60 0.55 -3.96 10.39
CA ILE A 60 1.12 -5.31 10.40
C ILE A 60 2.65 -5.31 10.58
N GLY A 61 3.26 -4.12 10.57
CA GLY A 61 4.69 -3.91 10.82
C GLY A 61 5.03 -2.44 10.99
N ARG A 62 6.30 -2.13 11.32
CA ARG A 62 6.75 -0.75 11.59
C ARG A 62 6.50 0.22 10.41
N GLY A 63 6.59 -0.26 9.18
CA GLY A 63 6.29 0.52 7.97
C GLY A 63 5.22 -0.12 7.09
N SER A 64 4.40 -1.04 7.62
CA SER A 64 3.50 -1.86 6.80
C SER A 64 2.08 -1.86 7.37
N TRP A 65 1.12 -1.60 6.48
CA TRP A 65 -0.30 -1.59 6.78
C TRP A 65 -1.06 -2.40 5.74
N GLN A 66 -2.19 -2.95 6.15
CA GLN A 66 -3.03 -3.81 5.33
C GLN A 66 -4.50 -3.46 5.54
N ALA A 67 -5.33 -3.50 4.50
CA ALA A 67 -6.77 -3.40 4.65
C ALA A 67 -7.28 -4.48 5.63
N LYS A 68 -8.26 -4.17 6.48
CA LYS A 68 -8.74 -5.11 7.51
C LYS A 68 -9.15 -6.46 6.93
N ASP A 69 -9.77 -6.46 5.76
CA ASP A 69 -10.16 -7.63 5.00
C ASP A 69 -10.24 -7.33 3.49
N VAL A 70 -10.40 -8.39 2.68
CA VAL A 70 -10.50 -8.28 1.22
C VAL A 70 -11.66 -7.40 0.76
N GLN A 71 -12.77 -7.35 1.50
CA GLN A 71 -13.95 -6.56 1.12
C GLN A 71 -13.67 -5.06 1.28
N SER A 72 -12.82 -4.70 2.25
CA SER A 72 -12.44 -3.32 2.54
C SER A 72 -11.32 -2.76 1.64
N ASN A 73 -10.69 -3.57 0.78
CA ASN A 73 -9.53 -3.20 -0.03
C ASN A 73 -9.65 -1.82 -0.70
N HIS A 74 -10.69 -1.64 -1.52
CA HIS A 74 -10.91 -0.42 -2.31
C HIS A 74 -11.31 0.79 -1.46
N SER A 75 -11.94 0.57 -0.30
CA SER A 75 -12.32 1.65 0.61
C SER A 75 -11.20 2.09 1.54
N ALA A 76 -10.21 1.21 1.80
CA ALA A 76 -9.19 1.44 2.80
C ALA A 76 -7.86 1.93 2.24
N GLN A 77 -7.24 1.15 1.36
CA GLN A 77 -5.88 1.45 0.91
C GLN A 77 -5.84 2.69 -0.01
N PRO A 78 -6.63 2.80 -1.09
CA PRO A 78 -6.51 3.90 -2.04
C PRO A 78 -6.67 5.28 -1.38
N VAL A 79 -7.63 5.41 -0.46
CA VAL A 79 -7.88 6.68 0.25
C VAL A 79 -6.72 7.02 1.19
N ALA A 80 -6.17 6.04 1.90
CA ALA A 80 -4.99 6.24 2.74
C ALA A 80 -3.76 6.69 1.93
N LEU A 81 -3.49 6.03 0.79
CA LEU A 81 -2.36 6.38 -0.08
C LEU A 81 -2.49 7.80 -0.64
N CYS A 82 -3.69 8.20 -1.10
CA CYS A 82 -3.96 9.55 -1.57
C CYS A 82 -3.74 10.60 -0.48
N CYS A 83 -4.23 10.34 0.73
CA CYS A 83 -4.06 11.27 1.85
C CYS A 83 -2.59 11.39 2.26
N LEU A 84 -1.86 10.28 2.30
CA LEU A 84 -0.44 10.24 2.66
C LEU A 84 0.44 10.94 1.62
N CYS A 85 0.19 10.77 0.31
CA CYS A 85 1.03 11.42 -0.71
C CYS A 85 0.85 12.95 -0.79
N GLU A 86 -0.22 13.46 -0.19
CA GLU A 86 -0.45 14.91 -0.05
C GLU A 86 0.20 15.49 1.21
N GLN A 87 0.75 14.65 2.09
CA GLN A 87 1.50 15.11 3.25
C GLN A 87 2.93 15.45 2.87
N LYS A 88 3.30 16.72 3.06
CA LYS A 88 4.66 17.21 2.79
C LYS A 88 5.73 16.40 3.56
N TRP A 89 5.48 16.11 4.84
CA TRP A 89 6.39 15.32 5.67
C TRP A 89 6.57 13.87 5.19
N VAL A 90 5.60 13.31 4.45
CA VAL A 90 5.76 11.99 3.82
C VAL A 90 6.70 12.14 2.63
N MET A 91 6.38 13.03 1.70
CA MET A 91 7.09 13.16 0.43
C MET A 91 8.53 13.66 0.59
N GLU A 92 8.80 14.49 1.60
CA GLU A 92 10.15 14.98 1.92
C GLU A 92 11.05 13.92 2.57
N ASN A 93 10.49 12.86 3.15
CA ASN A 93 11.24 11.88 3.94
C ASN A 93 11.15 10.45 3.38
N VAL A 94 10.27 10.17 2.42
CA VAL A 94 10.10 8.81 1.89
C VAL A 94 11.32 8.37 1.07
N LYS A 95 11.79 7.16 1.36
CA LYS A 95 12.84 6.46 0.61
C LYS A 95 12.25 5.52 -0.43
N SER A 96 11.25 4.74 -0.03
CA SER A 96 10.54 3.80 -0.90
C SER A 96 9.10 3.62 -0.44
N TRP A 97 8.21 3.34 -1.38
CA TRP A 97 6.81 3.08 -1.10
C TRP A 97 6.29 2.01 -2.08
N THR A 98 5.86 0.88 -1.55
CA THR A 98 5.40 -0.27 -2.33
C THR A 98 3.97 -0.62 -1.97
N THR A 99 3.11 -0.79 -2.97
CA THR A 99 1.73 -1.28 -2.79
C THR A 99 1.63 -2.72 -3.25
N TYR A 100 0.79 -3.51 -2.59
CA TYR A 100 0.54 -4.92 -2.87
C TYR A 100 -0.96 -5.12 -3.04
N GLU A 101 -1.36 -5.21 -4.30
CA GLU A 101 -2.75 -5.36 -4.72
C GLU A 101 -2.96 -6.71 -5.44
N ASP A 102 -4.06 -7.36 -5.10
CA ASP A 102 -4.49 -8.63 -5.68
C ASP A 102 -3.39 -9.71 -5.75
N GLU A 103 -3.11 -10.21 -6.95
CA GLU A 103 -2.19 -11.31 -7.21
C GLU A 103 -0.79 -10.83 -7.62
N ARG A 104 -0.44 -9.55 -7.43
CA ARG A 104 0.87 -9.02 -7.82
C ARG A 104 1.92 -9.31 -6.73
N PRO A 105 2.74 -10.37 -6.86
CA PRO A 105 3.59 -10.83 -5.75
C PRO A 105 4.73 -9.86 -5.44
N ASN A 106 5.16 -9.07 -6.43
CA ASN A 106 6.34 -8.20 -6.31
C ASN A 106 6.00 -6.80 -5.78
N GLY A 107 4.72 -6.49 -5.63
CA GLY A 107 4.25 -5.13 -5.36
C GLY A 107 4.56 -4.15 -6.51
N GLU A 108 4.08 -2.93 -6.38
CA GLU A 108 4.27 -1.84 -7.34
C GLU A 108 4.93 -0.65 -6.66
N ASP A 109 5.92 -0.02 -7.31
CA ASP A 109 6.58 1.20 -6.81
C ASP A 109 5.62 2.38 -6.93
N TYR A 110 5.04 2.76 -5.79
CA TYR A 110 4.07 3.83 -5.72
C TYR A 110 4.71 5.20 -6.01
N LEU A 111 6.00 5.39 -5.70
CA LEU A 111 6.69 6.63 -6.06
C LEU A 111 6.87 6.73 -7.58
N GLN A 112 7.09 5.62 -8.28
CA GLN A 112 7.12 5.62 -9.75
C GLN A 112 5.75 5.99 -10.34
N LEU A 113 4.66 5.48 -9.75
CA LEU A 113 3.30 5.84 -10.14
C LEU A 113 3.03 7.34 -9.93
N LEU A 114 3.42 7.89 -8.77
CA LEU A 114 3.32 9.32 -8.48
C LEU A 114 4.16 10.17 -9.44
N ARG A 115 5.41 9.77 -9.76
CA ARG A 115 6.23 10.47 -10.76
C ARG A 115 5.55 10.54 -12.13
N ARG A 116 4.86 9.48 -12.52
CA ARG A 116 4.17 9.41 -13.82
C ARG A 116 2.91 10.27 -13.88
N HIS A 117 2.11 10.28 -12.81
CA HIS A 117 0.75 10.83 -12.84
C HIS A 117 0.55 12.10 -12.00
N ARG A 118 1.38 12.30 -10.96
CA ARG A 118 1.33 13.46 -10.06
C ARG A 118 2.76 13.96 -9.74
N PRO A 119 3.58 14.32 -10.75
CA PRO A 119 4.98 14.66 -10.55
C PRO A 119 5.20 15.86 -9.61
N TYR A 120 4.22 16.76 -9.49
CA TYR A 120 4.26 17.92 -8.60
C TYR A 120 4.27 17.56 -7.10
N LEU A 121 3.96 16.30 -6.73
CA LEU A 121 4.08 15.81 -5.35
C LEU A 121 5.49 15.33 -5.01
N ILE A 122 6.35 15.14 -6.01
CA ILE A 122 7.70 14.61 -5.82
C ILE A 122 8.62 15.75 -5.41
N CYS A 123 9.19 15.67 -4.22
CA CYS A 123 10.22 16.60 -3.76
C CYS A 123 11.52 16.38 -4.54
N ALA A 124 12.24 17.46 -4.84
CA ALA A 124 13.60 17.37 -5.35
C ALA A 124 14.51 16.66 -4.33
N GLU A 125 15.48 15.89 -4.82
CA GLU A 125 16.39 15.09 -3.98
C GLU A 125 17.39 15.94 -3.18
#